data_AF-A0A520IIP6-F1
#
_entry.id   AF-A0A520IIP6-F1
#
_cell.length_a   1.000
_cell.length_b   1.000
_cell.length_c   1.000
_cell.angle_alpha   90.00
_cell.angle_beta   90.00
_cell.angle_gamma   90.00
#
_symmetry.space_group_name_H-M   'P 1'
#
loop_
_entity.id
_entity.type
_entity.pdbx_description
1 polymer ?
#
loop_
_entity_poly.entity_id
_entity_poly.type
_entity_poly.pdbx_seq_one_letter_code
_entity_poly.pdbx_strand_id
1 'polypeptide(L)'
;MKKNSFESPYAGIGLEGKTAILYGNTGSYSVVIAIENPVLQYSADASGYERFQSLLCNVVKLLGEGYIVQKQDVFFRDFYAASKGNSFMQTKYNAHFAGRSYTALSTYLVLTRQVKKGAFYT
;
A
#
# COMPACT_ATOMS: atom_id res chain seq x y z
N MET A 1 21.45 31.45 -2.41
CA MET A 1 20.50 30.54 -1.75
C MET A 1 20.99 29.11 -2.00
N LYS A 2 21.49 28.39 -0.99
CA LYS A 2 21.97 27.00 -1.16
C LYS A 2 20.77 26.14 -1.56
N LYS A 3 20.82 25.52 -2.74
CA LYS A 3 19.77 24.64 -3.25
C LYS A 3 19.90 23.32 -2.48
N ASN A 4 19.04 23.09 -1.49
CA ASN A 4 19.00 21.80 -0.81
C ASN A 4 18.49 20.76 -1.81
N SER A 5 19.40 19.92 -2.31
CA SER A 5 19.04 18.75 -3.10
C SER A 5 18.31 17.75 -2.22
N PHE A 6 17.28 17.12 -2.75
CA PHE A 6 16.67 15.97 -2.09
C PHE A 6 17.68 14.82 -2.08
N GLU A 7 18.12 14.42 -0.90
CA GLU A 7 18.91 13.22 -0.71
C GLU A 7 17.96 12.05 -0.44
N SER A 8 18.02 11.03 -1.29
CA SER A 8 17.21 9.83 -1.09
C SER A 8 17.58 9.17 0.25
N PRO A 9 16.60 8.87 1.12
CA PRO A 9 16.86 8.14 2.36
C PRO A 9 17.15 6.65 2.11
N TYR A 10 17.03 6.19 0.86
CA TYR A 10 17.22 4.81 0.44
C TYR A 10 18.48 4.64 -0.39
N ALA A 11 19.23 3.59 -0.06
CA ALA A 11 20.45 3.15 -0.72
C ALA A 11 20.15 2.29 -1.95
N GLY A 12 19.00 1.62 -1.97
CA GLY A 12 18.58 0.80 -3.09
C GLY A 12 17.20 0.16 -2.89
N ILE A 13 16.71 -0.45 -3.97
CA ILE A 13 15.46 -1.21 -3.99
C ILE A 13 15.78 -2.64 -4.44
N GLY A 14 15.45 -3.61 -3.59
CA GLY A 14 15.47 -5.03 -3.91
C GLY A 14 14.08 -5.54 -4.28
N LEU A 15 14.04 -6.64 -5.03
CA LEU A 15 12.81 -7.34 -5.37
C LEU A 15 12.93 -8.79 -4.91
N GLU A 16 11.99 -9.23 -4.09
CA GLU A 16 11.85 -10.62 -3.68
C GLU A 16 10.47 -11.11 -4.11
N GLY A 17 10.43 -11.90 -5.19
CA GLY A 17 9.18 -12.30 -5.83
C GLY A 17 8.38 -11.10 -6.34
N LYS A 18 7.21 -10.85 -5.72
CA LYS A 18 6.33 -9.70 -6.04
C LYS A 18 6.48 -8.53 -5.06
N THR A 19 7.40 -8.64 -4.10
CA THR A 19 7.51 -7.71 -2.99
C THR A 19 8.74 -6.82 -3.15
N ALA A 20 8.53 -5.51 -3.03
CA ALA A 20 9.62 -4.54 -3.05
C ALA A 20 10.19 -4.36 -1.64
N ILE A 21 11.52 -4.43 -1.54
CA ILE A 21 12.29 -4.19 -0.32
C ILE A 21 13.09 -2.91 -0.51
N LEU A 22 12.89 -1.93 0.36
CA LEU A 22 13.64 -0.68 0.37
C LEU A 22 14.78 -0.79 1.39
N TYR A 23 16.01 -0.59 0.94
CA TYR A 23 17.17 -0.54 1.83
C TYR A 23 17.47 0.91 2.18
N GLY A 24 17.33 1.28 3.45
CA GLY A 24 17.64 2.61 3.96
C GLY A 24 19.13 2.83 4.12
N ASN A 25 19.59 4.08 3.96
CA ASN A 25 21.01 4.44 4.12
C ASN A 25 21.57 4.14 5.52
N THR A 26 20.68 3.99 6.51
CA THR A 26 21.02 3.72 7.92
C THR A 26 21.05 2.23 8.26
N GLY A 27 20.85 1.34 7.28
CA GLY A 27 20.76 -0.10 7.48
C GLY A 27 19.36 -0.63 7.81
N SER A 28 18.38 0.25 8.04
CA SER A 28 16.97 -0.16 8.10
C SER A 28 16.52 -0.71 6.76
N TYR A 29 15.60 -1.67 6.77
CA TYR A 29 14.93 -2.12 5.56
C TYR A 29 13.42 -2.09 5.74
N SER A 30 12.73 -1.77 4.65
CA SER A 30 11.28 -1.66 4.61
C SER A 30 10.72 -2.58 3.55
N VAL A 31 9.64 -3.27 3.87
CA VAL A 31 8.88 -4.10 2.93
C VAL A 31 7.60 -3.35 2.58
N VAL A 32 7.32 -3.19 1.28
CA VAL A 32 6.12 -2.52 0.79
C VAL A 32 5.14 -3.56 0.24
N ILE A 33 3.97 -3.64 0.86
CA ILE A 33 2.93 -4.61 0.52
C ILE A 33 1.70 -3.85 0.01
N ALA A 34 1.28 -4.11 -1.22
CA ALA A 34 0.00 -3.63 -1.72
C ALA A 34 -1.13 -4.41 -1.05
N ILE A 35 -2.14 -3.71 -0.52
CA ILE A 35 -3.31 -4.34 0.08
C ILE A 35 -4.59 -3.88 -0.60
N GLU A 36 -5.52 -4.82 -0.77
CA GLU A 36 -6.89 -4.51 -1.16
C GLU A 36 -7.72 -4.31 0.11
N ASN A 37 -8.42 -3.18 0.19
CA ASN A 37 -9.28 -2.92 1.34
C ASN A 37 -10.51 -3.86 1.26
N PRO A 38 -10.73 -4.73 2.26
CA PRO A 38 -11.87 -5.66 2.25
C PRO A 38 -13.22 -4.95 2.40
N VAL A 39 -13.23 -3.69 2.85
CA VAL A 39 -14.45 -2.90 3.02
C VAL A 39 -14.54 -1.88 1.89
N LEU A 40 -15.64 -1.94 1.14
CA LEU A 40 -15.91 -0.99 0.07
C LEU A 40 -16.02 0.44 0.60
N GLN A 41 -15.62 1.39 -0.25
CA GLN A 41 -15.83 2.80 0.04
C GLN A 41 -17.34 3.07 0.18
N TYR A 42 -17.73 3.75 1.26
CA TYR A 42 -19.13 4.01 1.62
C TYR A 42 -19.96 2.76 1.96
N SER A 43 -19.31 1.68 2.40
CA SER A 43 -20.03 0.51 2.93
C SER A 43 -20.89 0.89 4.14
N ALA A 44 -22.12 0.40 4.16
CA ALA A 44 -22.99 0.49 5.35
C ALA A 44 -22.76 -0.64 6.36
N ASP A 45 -21.88 -1.60 6.06
CA ASP A 45 -21.54 -2.70 6.96
C ASP A 45 -20.49 -2.26 8.00
N ALA A 46 -20.98 -1.80 9.16
CA ALA A 46 -20.13 -1.44 10.30
C ALA A 46 -19.21 -2.60 10.74
N SER A 47 -19.72 -3.83 10.69
CA SER A 47 -18.98 -5.01 11.14
C SER A 47 -17.75 -5.31 10.26
N GLY A 48 -17.80 -4.91 8.98
CA GLY A 48 -16.66 -5.00 8.07
C GLY A 48 -15.48 -4.15 8.53
N TYR A 49 -15.74 -2.93 8.98
CA TYR A 49 -14.69 -2.02 9.47
C TYR A 49 -14.03 -2.55 10.75
N GLU A 50 -14.82 -3.08 11.68
CA GLU A 50 -14.30 -3.68 12.92
C GLU A 50 -13.43 -4.92 12.66
N ARG A 51 -13.86 -5.78 11.73
CA ARG A 51 -13.06 -6.95 11.31
C ARG A 51 -11.73 -6.51 10.69
N PHE A 52 -11.74 -5.51 9.80
CA PHE A 52 -10.52 -5.02 9.17
C PHE A 52 -9.58 -4.38 10.19
N GLN A 53 -10.10 -3.59 11.12
CA GLN A 53 -9.30 -3.01 12.20
C GLN A 53 -8.69 -4.09 13.10
N SER A 54 -9.46 -5.13 13.43
CA SER A 54 -8.98 -6.26 14.23
C SER A 54 -7.85 -7.02 13.53
N LEU A 55 -7.95 -7.20 12.21
CA LEU A 55 -6.88 -7.79 11.40
C LEU A 55 -5.59 -6.95 11.47
N LEU A 56 -5.69 -5.63 11.29
CA LEU A 56 -4.53 -4.74 11.40
C LEU A 56 -3.89 -4.79 12.79
N CYS A 57 -4.71 -4.81 13.84
CA CYS A 57 -4.23 -4.99 15.22
C CYS A 57 -3.51 -6.33 15.40
N ASN A 58 -4.00 -7.41 14.81
CA ASN A 58 -3.35 -8.72 14.88
C ASN A 58 -2.01 -8.74 14.13
N VAL A 59 -1.91 -8.05 12.98
CA VAL A 59 -0.64 -7.87 12.27
C VAL A 59 0.38 -7.18 13.15
N VAL A 60 0.00 -6.08 13.81
CA VAL A 60 0.89 -5.36 14.75
C VAL A 60 1.35 -6.26 15.90
N LYS A 61 0.42 -7.04 16.48
CA LYS A 61 0.75 -7.98 17.57
C LYS A 61 1.73 -9.07 17.14
N LEU A 62 1.57 -9.60 15.93
CA LEU A 62 2.43 -10.66 15.38
C LEU A 62 3.83 -10.14 15.03
N LEU A 63 3.94 -8.90 14.55
CA LEU A 63 5.24 -8.29 14.26
C LEU A 63 6.08 -8.06 15.51
N GLY A 64 5.43 -7.71 16.64
CA GLY A 64 6.11 -7.43 17.89
C GLY A 64 6.89 -6.11 17.86
N GLU A 65 7.90 -6.01 18.72
CA GLU A 65 8.70 -4.79 18.87
C GLU A 65 9.76 -4.61 17.78
N GLY A 66 10.23 -3.37 17.61
CA GLY A 66 11.32 -3.05 16.67
C GLY A 66 10.88 -2.87 15.22
N TYR A 67 9.57 -2.79 14.96
CA TYR A 67 9.02 -2.49 13.65
C TYR A 67 8.23 -1.17 13.67
N ILE A 68 8.38 -0.40 12.60
CA ILE A 68 7.45 0.69 12.27
C ILE A 68 6.45 0.13 11.27
N VAL A 69 5.17 0.30 11.57
CA VAL A 69 4.06 -0.06 10.69
C VAL A 69 3.43 1.20 10.14
N GLN A 70 3.34 1.32 8.82
CA GLN A 70 2.71 2.48 8.17
C GLN A 70 1.68 1.99 7.16
N LYS A 71 0.45 2.50 7.28
CA LYS A 71 -0.58 2.37 6.25
C LYS A 71 -0.56 3.64 5.41
N GLN A 72 -0.20 3.52 4.15
CA GLN A 72 -0.16 4.63 3.20
C GLN A 72 -1.30 4.50 2.20
N ASP A 73 -2.12 5.54 2.09
CA ASP A 73 -3.16 5.66 1.06
C ASP A 73 -2.69 6.63 -0.02
N VAL A 74 -2.81 6.21 -1.27
CA VAL A 74 -2.43 7.00 -2.45
C VAL A 74 -3.68 7.22 -3.29
N PHE A 75 -4.15 8.46 -3.32
CA PHE A 75 -5.27 8.89 -4.16
C PHE A 75 -4.73 9.42 -5.48
N PHE A 76 -5.32 8.96 -6.59
CA PHE A 76 -4.94 9.41 -7.92
C PHE A 76 -6.16 9.44 -8.83
N ARG A 77 -6.03 10.13 -9.96
CA ARG A 77 -7.09 10.21 -10.96
C ARG A 77 -6.78 9.21 -12.06
N ASP A 78 -7.77 8.41 -12.40
CA ASP A 78 -7.65 7.38 -13.43
C ASP A 78 -8.90 7.38 -14.33
N PHE A 79 -8.84 6.66 -15.44
CA PHE A 79 -9.92 6.58 -16.42
C PHE A 79 -10.47 5.17 -16.48
N TYR A 80 -11.80 5.04 -16.46
CA TYR A 80 -12.44 3.73 -16.55
C TYR A 80 -12.15 3.08 -17.90
N ALA A 81 -11.40 1.98 -17.89
CA ALA A 81 -11.14 1.15 -19.05
C ALA A 81 -12.24 0.08 -19.18
N ALA A 82 -13.06 0.19 -20.23
CA ALA A 82 -14.15 -0.76 -20.45
C ALA A 82 -13.61 -2.16 -20.77
N SER A 83 -14.05 -3.16 -20.01
CA SER A 83 -13.76 -4.57 -20.26
C SER A 83 -14.92 -5.27 -20.99
N LYS A 84 -14.63 -6.33 -21.74
CA LYS A 84 -15.68 -7.20 -22.29
C LYS A 84 -16.41 -7.88 -21.14
N GLY A 85 -17.73 -7.71 -21.09
CA GLY A 85 -18.57 -8.38 -20.10
C GLY A 85 -18.95 -9.79 -20.54
N ASN A 86 -19.46 -10.59 -19.61
CA ASN A 86 -19.94 -11.95 -19.89
C ASN A 86 -21.23 -11.98 -20.74
N SER A 87 -21.86 -10.82 -20.95
CA SER A 87 -23.07 -10.68 -21.78
C SER A 87 -22.98 -9.43 -22.66
N PHE A 88 -23.80 -9.39 -23.70
CA PHE A 88 -23.94 -8.21 -24.56
C PHE A 88 -24.37 -6.98 -23.75
N MET A 89 -25.32 -7.15 -22.82
CA MET A 89 -25.77 -6.07 -21.93
C MET A 89 -24.63 -5.54 -21.05
N GLN A 90 -23.87 -6.43 -20.41
CA GLN A 90 -22.73 -6.00 -19.59
C GLN A 90 -21.67 -5.29 -20.43
N THR A 91 -21.43 -5.75 -21.65
CA THR A 91 -20.46 -5.11 -22.56
C THR A 91 -20.92 -3.70 -22.97
N LYS A 92 -22.20 -3.52 -23.29
CA LYS A 92 -22.77 -2.20 -23.60
C LYS A 92 -22.77 -1.28 -22.38
N TYR A 93 -23.08 -1.81 -21.20
CA TYR A 93 -22.99 -1.10 -19.93
C TYR A 93 -21.55 -0.61 -19.69
N ASN A 94 -20.54 -1.49 -19.73
CA ASN A 94 -19.14 -1.10 -19.54
C ASN A 94 -18.70 -0.06 -20.57
N ALA A 95 -19.06 -0.23 -21.85
CA ALA A 95 -18.72 0.72 -22.91
C ALA A 95 -19.29 2.13 -22.66
N HIS A 96 -20.46 2.26 -22.04
CA HIS A 96 -21.06 3.55 -21.72
C HIS A 96 -20.25 4.37 -20.69
N PHE A 97 -19.47 3.72 -19.84
CA PHE A 97 -18.62 4.38 -18.84
C PHE A 97 -17.16 4.56 -19.30
N ALA A 98 -16.80 4.06 -20.49
CA ALA A 98 -15.44 4.13 -21.02
C ALA A 98 -14.90 5.57 -21.04
N GLY A 99 -13.68 5.77 -20.53
CA GLY A 99 -13.01 7.07 -20.53
C GLY A 99 -13.53 8.06 -19.47
N ARG A 100 -14.47 7.68 -18.60
CA ARG A 100 -14.85 8.53 -17.46
C ARG A 100 -13.74 8.57 -16.43
N SER A 101 -13.37 9.77 -16.01
CA SER A 101 -12.39 9.95 -14.93
C SER A 101 -13.01 9.61 -13.58
N TYR A 102 -12.29 8.89 -12.73
CA TYR A 102 -12.67 8.61 -11.35
C TYR A 102 -11.46 8.81 -10.43
N THR A 103 -11.72 8.97 -9.13
CA THR A 103 -10.67 8.96 -8.11
C THR A 103 -10.43 7.53 -7.68
N ALA A 104 -9.25 7.02 -7.99
CA ALA A 104 -8.79 5.72 -7.53
C ALA A 104 -8.03 5.85 -6.20
N LEU A 105 -8.00 4.76 -5.45
CA LEU A 105 -7.26 4.63 -4.20
C LEU A 105 -6.44 3.35 -4.24
N SER A 106 -5.13 3.46 -4.03
CA SER A 106 -4.27 2.33 -3.73
C SER A 106 -3.77 2.44 -2.29
N THR A 107 -3.82 1.33 -1.57
CA THR A 107 -3.34 1.26 -0.19
C THR A 107 -2.11 0.36 -0.11
N TYR A 108 -1.10 0.83 0.61
CA TYR A 108 0.13 0.10 0.87
C TYR A 108 0.37 -0.02 2.37
N LEU A 109 0.79 -1.19 2.81
CA LEU A 109 1.31 -1.44 4.14
C LEU A 109 2.84 -1.49 4.05
N VAL A 110 3.51 -0.55 4.72
CA VAL A 110 4.97 -0.47 4.77
C VAL A 110 5.43 -0.92 6.15
N LEU A 111 6.24 -1.97 6.17
CA LEU A 111 6.81 -2.55 7.38
C LEU A 111 8.30 -2.26 7.42
N THR A 112 8.75 -1.44 8.35
CA THR A 112 10.18 -1.07 8.46
C THR A 112 10.78 -1.69 9.71
N ARG A 113 11.82 -2.52 9.56
CA ARG A 113 12.58 -3.00 10.70
C ARG A 113 13.54 -1.91 11.16
N GLN A 114 13.43 -1.51 12.43
CA GLN A 114 14.36 -0.57 13.05
C GLN A 114 15.65 -1.29 13.41
N VAL A 115 16.78 -0.71 13.01
CA VAL A 115 18.11 -1.14 13.45
C VAL A 115 18.46 -0.32 14.68
N LYS A 116 18.77 -0.99 15.80
CA LYS A 116 19.28 -0.32 17.01
C LYS A 116 20.71 0.14 16.74
N LYS A 117 20.92 1.44 16.57
CA LYS A 117 22.27 2.01 16.45
C LYS A 117 23.04 1.75 17.75
N GLY A 118 24.21 1.12 17.66
CA GLY A 118 25.10 0.85 18.79
C GLY A 118 25.04 -0.56 19.39
N ALA A 119 24.14 -1.43 18.90
CA ALA A 119 24.21 -2.86 19.20
C ALA A 119 25.04 -3.55 18.12
N PHE A 120 26.29 -3.93 18.44
CA PHE A 120 27.01 -4.90 17.61
C PHE A 120 26.25 -6.22 17.72
N TYR A 121 25.78 -6.75 16.59
CA TYR A 121 25.19 -8.08 16.55
C TYR A 121 26.33 -9.10 16.76
N THR A 122 26.31 -9.82 17.87
CA THR A 122 27.06 -11.07 18.07
C THR A 122 26.36 -12.24 17.40
#